data_AF-A0A562ZKS7-F1
#
_entry.id   AF-A0A562ZKS7-F1
#
_cell.length_a   1.000
_cell.length_b   1.000
_cell.length_c   1.000
_cell.angle_alpha   90.00
_cell.angle_beta   90.00
_cell.angle_gamma   90.00
#
_symmetry.space_group_name_H-M   'P 1'
#
loop_
_entity.id
_entity.type
_entity.pdbx_description
1 polymer ?
#
loop_
_entity_poly.entity_id
_entity_poly.type
_entity_poly.pdbx_seq_one_letter_code
_entity_poly.pdbx_strand_id
1 'polypeptide(L)'
;MTRYPAPELKDLPDDMRERILAVQEKSGFVPNVFLGLARRPAEWRAFFAYHDALMTPEVVGRESGLTKGEREMIVTATSAANECLYCVVAHGAILRIYEKKPLVADQVAVNYRKADIPPRQRAMLDFAMKVCLRSHEIEEADFAALHPHGFSDEDIWDIAAITAFFGMSNRIASFSGMMPNPEFYLMGRVPRAK
;
A
#
# COMPACT_ATOMS: atom_id res chain seq x y z
N MET A 1 11.91 -20.79 6.05
CA MET A 1 12.46 -20.31 7.35
C MET A 1 12.16 -18.83 7.47
N THR A 2 11.62 -18.38 8.61
CA THR A 2 11.36 -16.96 8.88
C THR A 2 12.66 -16.30 9.36
N ARG A 3 13.11 -15.22 8.70
CA ARG A 3 14.40 -14.56 9.00
C ARG A 3 14.43 -13.95 10.41
N TYR A 4 13.31 -13.38 10.86
CA TYR A 4 13.12 -12.83 12.18
C TYR A 4 11.88 -13.47 12.81
N PRO A 5 12.00 -14.20 13.93
CA PRO A 5 10.85 -14.78 14.62
C PRO A 5 9.87 -13.68 15.08
N ALA A 6 8.58 -13.91 14.90
CA ALA A 6 7.54 -13.05 15.44
C ALA A 6 7.37 -13.32 16.95
N PRO A 7 7.10 -12.29 17.77
CA PRO A 7 6.72 -12.48 19.16
C PRO A 7 5.35 -13.16 19.27
N GLU A 8 5.14 -13.88 20.36
CA GLU A 8 3.81 -14.41 20.70
C GLU A 8 2.86 -13.25 21.05
N LEU A 9 1.60 -13.36 20.62
CA LEU A 9 0.61 -12.30 20.82
C LEU A 9 0.40 -11.96 22.31
N LYS A 10 0.53 -12.96 23.19
CA LYS A 10 0.41 -12.80 24.66
C LYS A 10 1.52 -11.94 25.28
N ASP A 11 2.65 -11.81 24.59
CA ASP A 11 3.83 -11.07 25.08
C ASP A 11 3.86 -9.64 24.51
N LEU A 12 2.89 -9.27 23.68
CA LEU A 12 2.77 -7.93 23.11
C LEU A 12 2.05 -6.95 24.05
N PRO A 13 2.42 -5.65 24.01
CA PRO A 13 1.66 -4.59 24.64
C PRO A 13 0.17 -4.61 24.26
N ASP A 14 -0.70 -4.22 25.19
CA ASP A 14 -2.15 -4.34 25.05
C ASP A 14 -2.69 -3.58 23.83
N ASP A 15 -2.21 -2.35 23.59
CA ASP A 15 -2.61 -1.54 22.44
C ASP A 15 -2.31 -2.21 21.09
N MET A 16 -1.17 -2.90 21.00
CA MET A 16 -0.79 -3.64 19.80
C MET A 16 -1.66 -4.88 19.63
N ARG A 17 -1.93 -5.60 20.72
CA ARG A 17 -2.77 -6.80 20.74
C ARG A 17 -4.20 -6.48 20.33
N GLU A 18 -4.79 -5.44 20.90
CA GLU A 18 -6.13 -4.95 20.56
C GLU A 18 -6.25 -4.66 19.07
N ARG A 19 -5.29 -3.91 18.50
CA ARG A 19 -5.28 -3.61 17.07
C ARG A 19 -5.10 -4.86 16.19
N ILE A 20 -4.25 -5.80 16.59
CA ILE A 20 -4.07 -7.07 15.87
C ILE A 20 -5.37 -7.89 15.86
N LEU A 21 -6.04 -7.99 17.02
CA LEU A 21 -7.31 -8.71 17.16
C LEU A 21 -8.44 -8.03 16.37
N ALA A 22 -8.51 -6.70 16.39
CA ALA A 22 -9.50 -5.95 15.61
C ALA A 22 -9.33 -6.16 14.10
N VAL A 23 -8.08 -6.24 13.62
CA VAL A 23 -7.80 -6.59 12.21
C VAL A 23 -8.21 -8.04 11.94
N GLN A 24 -7.86 -8.98 12.82
CA GLN A 24 -8.24 -10.39 12.68
C GLN A 24 -9.74 -10.57 12.55
N GLU A 25 -10.53 -9.89 13.38
CA GLU A 25 -11.99 -9.93 13.35
C GLU A 25 -12.54 -9.42 12.01
N LYS A 26 -11.96 -8.33 11.49
CA LYS A 26 -12.40 -7.70 10.25
C LYS A 26 -12.00 -8.49 8.99
N SER A 27 -10.78 -9.02 8.92
CA SER A 27 -10.26 -9.72 7.73
C SER A 27 -10.36 -11.25 7.78
N GLY A 28 -10.64 -11.84 8.95
CA GLY A 28 -10.62 -13.29 9.18
C GLY A 28 -9.22 -13.89 9.36
N PHE A 29 -8.17 -13.08 9.25
CA PHE A 29 -6.76 -13.44 9.47
C PHE A 29 -5.96 -12.19 9.83
N VAL A 30 -4.75 -12.38 10.36
CA VAL A 30 -3.81 -11.27 10.66
C VAL A 30 -2.80 -11.15 9.52
N PRO A 31 -2.74 -10.01 8.80
CA PRO A 31 -1.69 -9.78 7.82
C PRO A 31 -0.30 -9.83 8.46
N ASN A 32 0.64 -10.54 7.82
CA ASN A 32 1.95 -10.84 8.42
C ASN A 32 2.79 -9.59 8.74
N VAL A 33 2.51 -8.43 8.14
CA VAL A 33 3.15 -7.16 8.53
C VAL A 33 2.90 -6.79 10.00
N PHE A 34 1.71 -7.08 10.53
CA PHE A 34 1.39 -6.81 11.93
C PHE A 34 2.27 -7.63 12.87
N LEU A 35 2.50 -8.90 12.55
CA LEU A 35 3.31 -9.81 13.35
C LEU A 35 4.81 -9.60 13.12
N GLY A 36 5.22 -9.39 11.87
CA GLY A 36 6.61 -9.23 11.47
C GLY A 36 7.27 -7.98 12.06
N LEU A 37 6.51 -6.89 12.23
CA LEU A 37 7.00 -5.67 12.85
C LEU A 37 6.89 -5.69 14.38
N ALA A 38 6.07 -6.57 14.96
CA ALA A 38 5.73 -6.53 16.38
C ALA A 38 6.92 -6.74 17.32
N ARG A 39 8.02 -7.33 16.83
CA ARG A 39 9.31 -7.44 17.55
C ARG A 39 9.93 -6.08 17.93
N ARG A 40 9.47 -4.99 17.34
CA ARG A 40 9.93 -3.62 17.61
C ARG A 40 8.71 -2.73 17.88
N PRO A 41 8.14 -2.75 19.11
CA PRO A 41 6.89 -2.04 19.43
C PRO A 41 6.86 -0.55 19.06
N ALA A 42 7.95 0.19 19.29
CA ALA A 42 8.02 1.60 18.94
C ALA A 42 8.00 1.81 17.41
N GLU A 43 8.74 1.00 16.66
CA GLU A 43 8.75 1.03 15.18
C GLU A 43 7.38 0.63 14.63
N TRP A 44 6.75 -0.40 15.22
CA TRP A 44 5.41 -0.85 14.87
C TRP A 44 4.38 0.26 15.02
N ARG A 45 4.39 0.98 16.15
CA ARG A 45 3.45 2.09 16.40
C ARG A 45 3.65 3.21 15.39
N ALA A 46 4.90 3.62 15.15
CA ALA A 46 5.20 4.65 14.19
C ALA A 46 4.80 4.25 12.75
N PHE A 47 5.08 3.01 12.37
CA PHE A 47 4.72 2.47 11.05
C PHE A 47 3.21 2.54 10.83
N PHE A 48 2.43 2.02 11.78
CA PHE A 48 0.99 1.95 11.63
C PHE A 48 0.29 3.31 11.81
N ALA A 49 0.84 4.21 12.63
CA ALA A 49 0.35 5.59 12.70
C ALA A 49 0.54 6.32 11.37
N TYR A 50 1.71 6.18 10.73
CA TYR A 50 1.95 6.80 9.42
C TYR A 50 1.13 6.12 8.31
N HIS A 51 1.00 4.80 8.35
CA HIS A 51 0.07 4.08 7.49
C HIS A 51 -1.34 4.68 7.58
N ASP A 52 -1.88 4.88 8.78
CA ASP A 52 -3.25 5.36 8.94
C ASP A 52 -3.41 6.81 8.46
N ALA A 53 -2.39 7.66 8.68
CA ALA A 53 -2.39 9.04 8.20
C ALA A 53 -2.45 9.17 6.66
N LEU A 54 -1.96 8.16 5.94
CA LEU A 54 -1.90 8.16 4.48
C LEU A 54 -2.99 7.29 3.84
N MET A 55 -3.19 6.08 4.34
CA MET A 55 -4.04 5.05 3.73
C MET A 55 -5.46 5.05 4.27
N THR A 56 -5.70 5.67 5.43
CA THR A 56 -7.03 5.85 6.02
C THR A 56 -7.15 7.25 6.62
N PRO A 57 -6.88 8.34 5.87
CA PRO A 57 -6.79 9.70 6.40
C PRO A 57 -8.05 10.12 7.16
N GLU A 58 -9.22 9.56 6.80
CA GLU A 58 -10.48 9.79 7.50
C GLU A 58 -10.44 9.42 9.00
N VAL A 59 -9.63 8.43 9.40
CA VAL A 59 -9.52 8.00 10.82
C VAL A 59 -8.68 8.96 11.67
N VAL A 60 -7.94 9.85 11.01
CA VAL A 60 -7.14 10.91 11.66
C VAL A 60 -7.67 12.31 11.35
N GLY A 61 -8.89 12.41 10.82
CA GLY A 61 -9.54 13.69 10.54
C GLY A 61 -8.98 14.46 9.35
N ARG A 62 -8.32 13.77 8.41
CA ARG A 62 -7.81 14.36 7.16
C ARG A 62 -8.66 13.91 5.97
N GLU A 63 -8.82 14.79 4.99
CA GLU A 63 -9.42 14.47 3.70
C GLU A 63 -8.34 14.17 2.65
N SER A 64 -8.68 13.38 1.64
CA SER A 64 -7.81 13.09 0.50
C SER A 64 -8.66 13.00 -0.76
N GLY A 65 -8.22 13.64 -1.85
CA GLY A 65 -8.84 13.51 -3.16
C GLY A 65 -8.50 12.19 -3.86
N LEU A 66 -7.63 11.36 -3.28
CA LEU A 66 -7.36 10.00 -3.75
C LEU A 66 -8.38 9.01 -3.16
N THR A 67 -9.02 8.28 -4.06
CA THR A 67 -9.86 7.14 -3.68
C THR A 67 -9.02 6.04 -3.02
N LYS A 68 -9.68 5.14 -2.27
CA LYS A 68 -9.00 4.00 -1.63
C LYS A 68 -8.30 3.11 -2.67
N GLY A 69 -8.93 2.89 -3.82
CA GLY A 69 -8.33 2.12 -4.92
C GLY A 69 -7.13 2.82 -5.56
N GLU A 70 -7.18 4.13 -5.78
CA GLU A 70 -6.03 4.91 -6.28
C GLU A 70 -4.81 4.81 -5.37
N ARG A 71 -5.02 4.91 -4.04
CA ARG A 71 -3.94 4.73 -3.05
C ARG A 71 -3.29 3.35 -3.17
N GLU A 72 -4.09 2.29 -3.20
CA GLU A 72 -3.59 0.92 -3.37
C GLU A 72 -2.92 0.68 -4.73
N MET A 73 -3.34 1.41 -5.76
CA MET A 73 -2.75 1.35 -7.10
C MET A 73 -1.32 1.90 -7.11
N ILE A 74 -1.09 3.03 -6.44
CA ILE A 74 0.24 3.61 -6.22
C ILE A 74 1.13 2.58 -5.53
N VAL A 75 0.65 2.00 -4.41
CA VAL A 75 1.41 1.00 -3.65
C VAL A 75 1.77 -0.19 -4.52
N THR A 76 0.81 -0.73 -5.28
CA THR A 76 1.03 -1.91 -6.13
C THR A 76 2.09 -1.63 -7.20
N ALA A 77 2.02 -0.47 -7.88
CA ALA A 77 2.98 -0.10 -8.92
C ALA A 77 4.40 0.11 -8.37
N THR A 78 4.55 0.90 -7.31
CA THR A 78 5.87 1.21 -6.74
C THR A 78 6.48 0.01 -6.03
N SER A 79 5.65 -0.86 -5.43
CA SER A 79 6.11 -2.12 -4.84
C SER A 79 6.60 -3.11 -5.90
N ALA A 80 5.96 -3.13 -7.07
CA ALA A 80 6.44 -3.94 -8.19
C ALA A 80 7.77 -3.42 -8.73
N ALA A 81 7.93 -2.10 -8.81
CA ALA A 81 9.21 -1.46 -9.18
C ALA A 81 10.36 -1.81 -8.21
N ASN A 82 10.04 -2.04 -6.93
CA ASN A 82 10.98 -2.46 -5.89
C ASN A 82 11.04 -3.99 -5.70
N GLU A 83 10.39 -4.79 -6.55
CA GLU A 83 10.33 -6.25 -6.48
C GLU A 83 9.88 -6.78 -5.10
N CYS A 84 9.02 -6.04 -4.40
CA CYS A 84 8.59 -6.41 -3.06
C CYS A 84 7.42 -7.40 -3.07
N LEU A 85 7.73 -8.70 -2.93
CA LEU A 85 6.74 -9.79 -2.94
C LEU A 85 5.56 -9.55 -1.98
N TYR A 86 5.84 -9.21 -0.72
CA TYR A 86 4.79 -8.99 0.29
C TYR A 86 3.82 -7.89 -0.17
N CYS A 87 4.35 -6.72 -0.49
CA CYS A 87 3.53 -5.55 -0.78
C CYS A 87 2.77 -5.71 -2.09
N VAL A 88 3.38 -6.26 -3.15
CA VAL A 88 2.69 -6.51 -4.43
C VAL A 88 1.51 -7.45 -4.24
N VAL A 89 1.69 -8.55 -3.50
CA VAL A 89 0.62 -9.54 -3.29
C VAL A 89 -0.49 -9.00 -2.40
N ALA A 90 -0.13 -8.38 -1.27
CA ALA A 90 -1.09 -7.86 -0.30
C ALA A 90 -1.89 -6.69 -0.86
N HIS A 91 -1.22 -5.64 -1.35
CA HIS A 91 -1.89 -4.45 -1.87
C HIS A 91 -2.56 -4.71 -3.21
N GLY A 92 -2.05 -5.64 -4.02
CA GLY A 92 -2.75 -6.11 -5.21
C GLY A 92 -4.11 -6.76 -4.87
N ALA A 93 -4.20 -7.50 -3.77
CA ALA A 93 -5.47 -8.05 -3.30
C ALA A 93 -6.47 -6.96 -2.88
N ILE A 94 -5.99 -5.99 -2.11
CA ILE A 94 -6.82 -4.88 -1.61
C ILE A 94 -7.27 -3.99 -2.78
N LEU A 95 -6.37 -3.71 -3.73
CA LEU A 95 -6.67 -2.99 -4.97
C LEU A 95 -7.82 -3.66 -5.76
N ARG A 96 -7.76 -4.99 -5.97
CA ARG A 96 -8.85 -5.72 -6.64
C ARG A 96 -10.19 -5.56 -5.92
N ILE A 97 -10.18 -5.54 -4.58
CA ILE A 97 -11.38 -5.37 -3.78
C ILE A 97 -11.95 -3.95 -3.90
N TYR A 98 -11.13 -2.91 -3.75
CA TYR A 98 -11.62 -1.52 -3.81
C TYR A 98 -12.09 -1.13 -5.20
N GLU A 99 -11.34 -1.49 -6.24
CA GLU A 99 -11.71 -1.19 -7.63
C GLU A 99 -12.80 -2.13 -8.16
N LYS A 100 -13.06 -3.25 -7.47
CA LYS A 100 -13.92 -4.35 -7.96
C LYS A 100 -13.50 -4.83 -9.36
N LYS A 101 -12.21 -4.75 -9.66
CA LYS A 101 -11.59 -5.14 -10.93
C LYS A 101 -10.60 -6.29 -10.66
N PRO A 102 -10.94 -7.55 -10.98
CA PRO A 102 -10.11 -8.70 -10.61
C PRO A 102 -8.76 -8.75 -11.35
N LEU A 103 -8.61 -8.05 -12.47
CA LEU A 103 -7.40 -8.09 -13.30
C LEU A 103 -6.48 -6.89 -13.08
N VAL A 104 -6.97 -5.78 -12.51
CA VAL A 104 -6.24 -4.50 -12.52
C VAL A 104 -4.92 -4.57 -11.77
N ALA A 105 -4.88 -5.29 -10.64
CA ALA A 105 -3.66 -5.40 -9.83
C ALA A 105 -2.53 -6.12 -10.57
N ASP A 106 -2.84 -7.19 -11.31
CA ASP A 106 -1.86 -7.96 -12.06
C ASP A 106 -1.31 -7.10 -13.22
N GLN A 107 -2.18 -6.34 -13.88
CA GLN A 107 -1.78 -5.42 -14.95
C GLN A 107 -0.92 -4.26 -14.42
N VAL A 108 -1.29 -3.65 -13.29
CA VAL A 108 -0.54 -2.56 -12.65
C VAL A 108 0.84 -3.05 -12.21
N ALA A 109 0.91 -4.23 -11.57
CA ALA A 109 2.16 -4.80 -11.09
C ALA A 109 3.11 -5.18 -12.24
N VAL A 110 2.61 -5.78 -13.32
CA VAL A 110 3.47 -6.23 -14.43
C VAL A 110 3.84 -5.06 -15.36
N ASN A 111 2.86 -4.24 -15.74
CA ASN A 111 3.08 -3.06 -16.59
C ASN A 111 1.87 -2.12 -16.53
N TYR A 112 1.88 -1.19 -15.56
CA TYR A 112 0.79 -0.24 -15.36
C TYR A 112 0.45 0.61 -16.62
N ARG A 113 1.38 0.77 -17.56
CA ARG A 113 1.13 1.50 -18.83
C ARG A 113 0.14 0.79 -19.76
N LYS A 114 -0.13 -0.49 -19.50
CA LYS A 114 -1.08 -1.33 -20.24
C LYS A 114 -2.27 -1.75 -19.38
N ALA A 115 -2.38 -1.24 -18.15
CA ALA A 115 -3.51 -1.52 -17.28
C ALA A 115 -4.80 -0.86 -17.78
N ASP A 116 -5.94 -1.48 -17.48
CA ASP A 116 -7.27 -0.96 -17.77
C ASP A 116 -7.67 0.13 -16.76
N ILE A 117 -6.99 1.27 -16.87
CA ILE A 117 -7.12 2.45 -16.01
C ILE A 117 -7.26 3.72 -16.86
N PRO A 118 -8.06 4.71 -16.44
CA PRO A 118 -8.22 5.97 -17.16
C PRO A 118 -6.92 6.80 -17.17
N PRO A 119 -6.80 7.78 -18.09
CA PRO A 119 -5.62 8.65 -18.19
C PRO A 119 -5.22 9.34 -16.87
N ARG A 120 -6.21 9.75 -16.04
CA ARG A 120 -5.95 10.32 -14.70
C ARG A 120 -5.13 9.37 -13.82
N GLN A 121 -5.54 8.11 -13.71
CA GLN A 121 -4.84 7.12 -12.89
C GLN A 121 -3.47 6.77 -13.48
N ARG A 122 -3.33 6.77 -14.81
CA ARG A 122 -2.02 6.60 -15.44
C ARG A 122 -1.07 7.77 -15.11
N ALA A 123 -1.52 9.01 -15.20
CA ALA A 123 -0.71 10.19 -14.86
C ALA A 123 -0.25 10.18 -13.39
N MET A 124 -1.16 9.79 -12.48
CA MET A 124 -0.85 9.53 -11.07
C MET A 124 0.28 8.51 -10.91
N LEU A 125 0.21 7.37 -11.61
CA LEU A 125 1.25 6.35 -11.54
C LEU A 125 2.56 6.79 -12.20
N ASP A 126 2.51 7.55 -13.30
CA ASP A 126 3.71 8.11 -13.93
C ASP A 126 4.49 9.00 -12.93
N PHE A 127 3.78 9.87 -12.19
CA PHE A 127 4.38 10.68 -11.12
C PHE A 127 4.90 9.84 -9.95
N ALA A 128 4.09 8.91 -9.43
CA ALA A 128 4.50 8.00 -8.35
C ALA A 128 5.77 7.21 -8.72
N MET A 129 5.87 6.73 -9.97
CA MET A 129 7.04 6.03 -10.47
C MET A 129 8.27 6.95 -10.55
N LYS A 130 8.10 8.23 -10.93
CA LYS A 130 9.20 9.21 -10.89
C LYS A 130 9.65 9.48 -9.46
N VAL A 131 8.74 9.68 -8.51
CA VAL A 131 9.07 9.82 -7.08
C VAL A 131 9.80 8.56 -6.57
N CYS A 132 9.35 7.37 -6.96
CA CYS A 132 9.94 6.10 -6.52
C CYS A 132 11.37 5.90 -7.02
N LEU A 133 11.66 6.25 -8.28
CA LEU A 133 12.93 5.90 -8.94
C LEU A 133 13.92 7.08 -9.03
N ARG A 134 13.41 8.31 -9.13
CA ARG A 134 14.15 9.51 -9.54
C ARG A 134 13.62 10.78 -8.84
N SER A 135 13.28 10.70 -7.55
CA SER A 135 12.74 11.85 -6.79
C SER A 135 13.60 13.11 -6.82
N HIS A 136 14.93 12.95 -6.97
CA HIS A 136 15.88 14.07 -7.08
C HIS A 136 15.75 14.89 -8.37
N GLU A 137 14.93 14.44 -9.33
CA GLU A 137 14.66 15.13 -10.59
C GLU A 137 13.22 15.68 -10.68
N ILE A 138 12.51 15.70 -9.55
CA ILE A 138 11.17 16.31 -9.51
C ILE A 138 11.30 17.82 -9.69
N GLU A 139 10.56 18.35 -10.65
CA GLU A 139 10.51 19.77 -11.00
C GLU A 139 9.05 20.23 -11.16
N GLU A 140 8.81 21.54 -11.24
CA GLU A 140 7.47 22.13 -11.39
C GLU A 140 6.67 21.56 -12.57
N ALA A 141 7.36 21.16 -13.64
CA ALA A 141 6.72 20.56 -14.81
C ALA A 141 6.00 19.23 -14.47
N ASP A 142 6.48 18.48 -13.47
CA ASP A 142 5.83 17.24 -13.05
C ASP A 142 4.51 17.53 -12.34
N PHE A 143 4.43 18.58 -11.53
CA PHE A 143 3.19 19.00 -10.88
C PHE A 143 2.18 19.52 -11.90
N ALA A 144 2.64 20.41 -12.79
CA ALA A 144 1.83 20.99 -13.85
C ALA A 144 1.22 19.93 -14.78
N ALA A 145 1.89 18.79 -14.97
CA ALA A 145 1.37 17.69 -15.78
C ALA A 145 0.17 16.98 -15.14
N LEU A 146 -0.02 17.08 -13.82
CA LEU A 146 -1.11 16.41 -13.10
C LEU A 146 -2.38 17.27 -12.98
N HIS A 147 -2.25 18.59 -12.97
CA HIS A 147 -3.40 19.51 -12.84
C HIS A 147 -4.47 19.32 -13.94
N PRO A 148 -4.15 19.10 -15.24
CA PRO A 148 -5.16 18.83 -16.26
C PRO A 148 -5.99 17.57 -16.03
N HIS A 149 -5.50 16.65 -15.20
CA HIS A 149 -6.21 15.44 -14.78
C HIS A 149 -7.05 15.66 -13.51
N GLY A 150 -7.10 16.89 -12.98
CA GLY A 150 -7.87 17.29 -11.81
C GLY A 150 -7.23 16.92 -10.48
N PHE A 151 -5.91 16.72 -10.42
CA PHE A 151 -5.20 16.60 -9.15
C PHE A 151 -4.87 18.00 -8.63
N SER A 152 -5.07 18.21 -7.33
CA SER A 152 -4.56 19.38 -6.60
C SER A 152 -3.13 19.12 -6.10
N ASP A 153 -2.42 20.16 -5.66
CA ASP A 153 -1.07 19.99 -5.07
C ASP A 153 -1.10 19.10 -3.81
N GLU A 154 -2.19 19.14 -3.04
CA GLU A 154 -2.40 18.24 -1.89
C GLU A 154 -2.59 16.78 -2.32
N ASP A 155 -3.26 16.53 -3.45
CA ASP A 155 -3.33 15.16 -4.01
C ASP A 155 -1.96 14.69 -4.49
N ILE A 156 -1.16 15.59 -5.09
CA ILE A 156 0.20 15.29 -5.55
C ILE A 156 1.11 14.97 -4.37
N TRP A 157 0.96 15.70 -3.26
CA TRP A 157 1.60 15.38 -1.99
C TRP A 157 1.22 13.98 -1.51
N ASP A 158 -0.08 13.64 -1.52
CA ASP A 158 -0.55 12.31 -1.13
C ASP A 158 0.09 11.20 -1.98
N ILE A 159 0.20 11.41 -3.30
CA ILE A 159 0.85 10.45 -4.21
C ILE A 159 2.32 10.24 -3.81
N ALA A 160 3.06 11.33 -3.56
CA ALA A 160 4.46 11.28 -3.17
C ALA A 160 4.66 10.65 -1.78
N ALA A 161 3.83 11.00 -0.81
CA ALA A 161 3.91 10.51 0.56
C ALA A 161 3.62 9.00 0.65
N ILE A 162 2.58 8.52 -0.05
CA ILE A 162 2.28 7.09 -0.16
C ILE A 162 3.46 6.37 -0.81
N THR A 163 4.00 6.92 -1.91
CA THR A 163 5.17 6.35 -2.60
C THR A 163 6.37 6.23 -1.66
N ALA A 164 6.69 7.28 -0.90
CA ALA A 164 7.81 7.29 0.03
C ALA A 164 7.63 6.28 1.18
N PHE A 165 6.46 6.28 1.82
CA PHE A 165 6.14 5.37 2.92
C PHE A 165 6.22 3.90 2.47
N PHE A 166 5.69 3.58 1.29
CA PHE A 166 5.80 2.23 0.76
C PHE A 166 7.19 1.88 0.25
N GLY A 167 8.00 2.85 -0.15
CA GLY A 167 9.44 2.65 -0.36
C GLY A 167 10.15 2.16 0.92
N MET A 168 9.79 2.70 2.09
CA MET A 168 10.26 2.19 3.39
C MET A 168 9.69 0.79 3.67
N SER A 169 8.37 0.62 3.54
CA SER A 169 7.70 -0.67 3.78
C SER A 169 8.28 -1.81 2.92
N ASN A 170 8.51 -1.55 1.64
CA ASN A 170 9.10 -2.48 0.70
C ASN A 170 10.50 -2.92 1.16
N ARG A 171 11.35 -1.96 1.54
CA ARG A 171 12.70 -2.26 2.02
C ARG A 171 12.65 -3.15 3.25
N ILE A 172 11.78 -2.82 4.21
CA ILE A 172 11.60 -3.61 5.43
C ILE A 172 11.15 -5.04 5.10
N ALA A 173 10.08 -5.17 4.33
CA ALA A 173 9.53 -6.47 3.94
C ALA A 173 10.55 -7.33 3.18
N SER A 174 11.27 -6.75 2.22
CA SER A 174 12.24 -7.47 1.39
C SER A 174 13.45 -7.92 2.20
N PHE A 175 14.09 -7.06 3.01
CA PHE A 175 15.26 -7.48 3.81
C PHE A 175 14.87 -8.49 4.90
N SER A 176 13.66 -8.36 5.45
CA SER A 176 13.19 -9.25 6.52
C SER A 176 12.66 -10.57 6.01
N GLY A 177 12.56 -10.77 4.68
CA GLY A 177 11.94 -11.95 4.09
C GLY A 177 10.47 -12.10 4.50
N MET A 178 9.73 -10.99 4.58
CA MET A 178 8.31 -11.00 4.94
C MET A 178 7.50 -11.70 3.85
N MET A 179 6.76 -12.73 4.24
CA MET A 179 5.92 -13.49 3.31
C MET A 179 4.48 -12.98 3.33
N PRO A 180 3.82 -12.78 2.19
CA PRO A 180 2.39 -12.47 2.16
C PRO A 180 1.58 -13.67 2.64
N ASN A 181 0.45 -13.39 3.26
CA ASN A 181 -0.51 -14.42 3.66
C ASN A 181 -1.10 -15.12 2.43
N PRO A 182 -1.31 -16.46 2.46
CA PRO A 182 -1.93 -17.20 1.36
C PRO A 182 -3.27 -16.63 0.88
N GLU A 183 -4.06 -16.07 1.79
CA GLU A 183 -5.37 -15.47 1.55
C GLU A 183 -5.31 -14.35 0.49
N PHE A 184 -4.25 -13.54 0.50
CA PHE A 184 -4.09 -12.43 -0.44
C PHE A 184 -3.94 -12.89 -1.90
N TYR A 185 -3.43 -14.11 -2.15
CA TYR A 185 -3.21 -14.59 -3.51
C TYR A 185 -4.52 -14.76 -4.29
N LEU A 186 -5.60 -15.19 -3.61
CA LEU A 186 -6.90 -15.42 -4.24
C LEU A 186 -7.90 -14.28 -4.00
N MET A 187 -7.71 -13.51 -2.93
CA MET A 187 -8.62 -12.42 -2.56
C MET A 187 -8.82 -11.40 -3.69
N GLY A 188 -10.08 -11.09 -3.99
CA GLY A 188 -10.49 -10.15 -5.03
C GLY A 188 -10.45 -10.68 -6.47
N ARG A 189 -10.05 -11.94 -6.70
CA ARG A 189 -10.03 -12.53 -8.05
C ARG A 189 -11.39 -13.05 -8.53
N VAL A 190 -12.19 -13.57 -7.60
CA VAL A 190 -13.56 -14.04 -7.88
C VAL A 190 -14.54 -12.94 -7.44
N PRO A 191 -15.30 -12.32 -8.37
CA PRO A 191 -16.34 -11.37 -8.00
C PRO A 191 -17.36 -12.06 -7.08
N ARG A 192 -17.74 -11.40 -5.97
CA ARG A 192 -18.86 -11.91 -5.16
C ARG A 192 -20.11 -11.92 -6.02
N ALA A 193 -20.82 -13.04 -6.07
CA ALA A 193 -22.16 -13.09 -6.63
C ALA A 193 -23.03 -12.06 -5.90
N LYS A 194 -23.83 -11.31 -6.66
CA LYS A 194 -24.80 -10.35 -6.11
C LYS A 194 -25.90 -11.08 -5.36
#